data_AF-A0A543JGC8-F1
#
_entry.id   AF-A0A543JGC8-F1
#
_cell.length_a   1.000
_cell.length_b   1.000
_cell.length_c   1.000
_cell.angle_alpha   90.00
_cell.angle_beta   90.00
_cell.angle_gamma   90.00
#
_symmetry.space_group_name_H-M   'P 1'
#
loop_
_entity.id
_entity.type
_entity.pdbx_description
1 polymer ?
#
loop_
_entity_poly.entity_id
_entity_poly.type
_entity_poly.pdbx_seq_one_letter_code
_entity_poly.pdbx_strand_id
1 'polypeptide(L)'
;MEANLFSLVDATDRTRIFAWGMEVLDDDRTDAIVYRRDPETGRTFLGQHSSAESALNRYGRRIPLALVWEYEDPLEAFGAGQDVDGGDPAGRDGEHHDAADRR
;
A
#
# COMPACT_ATOMS: atom_id res chain seq x y z
N MET A 1 -5.78 18.56 15.20
CA MET A 1 -4.85 17.95 14.21
C MET A 1 -5.39 16.63 13.69
N GLU A 2 -5.63 16.56 12.39
CA GLU A 2 -6.12 15.40 11.64
C GLU A 2 -5.20 15.14 10.45
N ALA A 3 -5.05 13.89 10.03
CA ALA A 3 -4.24 13.52 8.87
C ALA A 3 -4.99 12.54 7.98
N ASN A 4 -5.23 12.94 6.74
CA ASN A 4 -5.97 12.18 5.74
C ASN A 4 -5.04 11.73 4.63
N LEU A 5 -5.00 10.43 4.37
CA LEU A 5 -4.23 9.88 3.25
C LEU A 5 -5.00 10.10 1.95
N PHE A 6 -4.25 10.31 0.88
CA PHE A 6 -4.81 10.38 -0.47
C PHE A 6 -3.84 9.80 -1.49
N SER A 7 -4.37 9.48 -2.66
CA SER A 7 -3.62 9.05 -3.83
C SER A 7 -3.95 9.95 -5.01
N LEU A 8 -2.92 10.29 -5.78
CA LEU A 8 -3.08 10.84 -7.12
C LEU A 8 -2.96 9.69 -8.10
N VAL A 9 -4.02 9.42 -8.85
CA VAL A 9 -4.11 8.31 -9.81
C VAL A 9 -4.30 8.84 -11.22
N ASP A 10 -3.99 8.03 -12.22
CA ASP A 10 -4.33 8.36 -13.60
C ASP A 10 -5.86 8.47 -13.75
N ALA A 11 -6.32 9.56 -14.39
CA ALA A 11 -7.76 9.81 -14.52
C ALA A 11 -8.47 8.85 -15.48
N THR A 12 -7.73 8.21 -16.38
CA THR A 12 -8.22 7.22 -17.36
C THR A 12 -8.10 5.79 -16.88
N ASP A 13 -7.12 5.50 -16.00
CA ASP A 13 -6.91 4.20 -15.38
C ASP A 13 -6.60 4.36 -13.88
N ARG A 14 -7.64 4.28 -13.04
CA ARG A 14 -7.51 4.51 -11.59
C ARG A 14 -6.67 3.46 -10.86
N THR A 15 -6.31 2.35 -11.51
CA THR A 15 -5.39 1.35 -10.92
C THR A 15 -3.93 1.81 -10.93
N ARG A 16 -3.62 2.86 -11.70
CA ARG A 16 -2.27 3.41 -11.83
C ARG A 16 -2.07 4.56 -10.88
N ILE A 17 -1.36 4.29 -9.80
CA ILE A 17 -0.98 5.31 -8.82
C ILE A 17 0.19 6.11 -9.36
N PHE A 18 0.01 7.42 -9.45
CA PHE A 18 1.07 8.37 -9.82
C PHE A 18 1.87 8.81 -8.58
N ALA A 19 1.18 9.09 -7.48
CA ALA A 19 1.79 9.50 -6.22
C ALA A 19 0.86 9.22 -5.04
N TRP A 20 1.45 9.04 -3.86
CA TRP A 20 0.74 8.99 -2.59
C TRP A 20 0.91 10.31 -1.86
N GLY A 21 -0.06 10.67 -1.04
CA GLY A 21 0.00 11.89 -0.26
C GLY A 21 -0.70 11.77 1.08
N MET A 22 -0.41 12.75 1.92
CA MET A 22 -1.04 12.95 3.22
C MET A 22 -1.38 14.42 3.35
N GLU A 23 -2.65 14.73 3.56
CA GLU A 23 -3.10 16.05 3.94
C GLU A 23 -3.23 16.12 5.45
N VAL A 24 -2.59 17.12 6.05
CA VAL A 24 -2.59 17.40 7.48
C VAL A 24 -3.42 18.66 7.69
N LEU A 25 -4.46 18.51 8.49
CA LEU A 25 -5.39 19.57 8.88
C LEU A 25 -5.07 19.96 10.33
N ASP A 26 -4.69 21.21 10.53
CA ASP A 26 -4.51 21.83 11.83
C ASP A 26 -5.46 23.03 11.97
N ASP A 27 -5.60 23.57 13.18
CA ASP A 27 -6.66 24.55 13.50
C ASP A 27 -6.66 25.79 12.58
N ASP A 28 -5.47 26.22 12.14
CA ASP A 28 -5.28 27.41 11.29
C ASP A 28 -4.67 27.10 9.91
N ARG A 29 -4.36 25.83 9.61
CA ARG A 29 -3.56 25.49 8.42
C ARG A 29 -3.86 24.11 7.86
N THR A 30 -3.84 24.05 6.53
CA THR A 30 -3.78 22.80 5.77
C THR A 30 -2.45 22.69 5.06
N ASP A 31 -1.83 21.53 5.12
CA ASP A 31 -0.64 21.19 4.36
C ASP A 31 -0.81 19.81 3.74
N ALA A 32 -0.33 19.61 2.52
CA ALA A 32 -0.29 18.31 1.88
C ALA A 32 1.14 17.93 1.50
N ILE A 33 1.55 16.73 1.87
CA ILE A 33 2.85 16.16 1.54
C ILE A 33 2.61 15.07 0.51
N VAL A 34 3.31 15.14 -0.62
CA VAL A 34 3.22 14.16 -1.70
C VAL A 34 4.54 13.44 -1.86
N TYR A 35 4.46 12.11 -1.89
CA TYR A 35 5.53 11.19 -2.19
C TYR A 35 5.30 10.54 -3.56
N ARG A 36 6.29 10.63 -4.43
CA ARG A 36 6.31 9.95 -5.73
C ARG A 36 7.61 9.19 -5.90
N ARG A 37 7.51 7.97 -6.41
CA ARG A 37 8.66 7.20 -6.89
C ARG A 37 8.57 7.04 -8.39
N ASP A 38 9.62 7.46 -9.08
CA ASP A 38 9.73 7.27 -10.52
C ASP A 38 10.11 5.80 -10.80
N PRO A 39 9.30 5.05 -11.55
CA PRO A 39 9.52 3.62 -11.75
C PRO A 39 10.71 3.32 -12.69
N GLU A 40 11.04 4.23 -13.60
CA GLU A 40 12.10 4.03 -14.59
C GLU A 40 13.48 4.30 -13.97
N THR A 41 13.56 5.37 -13.19
CA THR A 41 14.84 5.83 -12.60
C THR A 41 15.01 5.42 -11.14
N GLY A 42 13.96 4.92 -10.50
CA GLY A 42 13.92 4.61 -9.07
C GLY A 42 13.98 5.83 -8.15
N ARG A 43 14.00 7.05 -8.71
CA ARG A 43 14.19 8.29 -7.94
C ARG A 43 12.95 8.64 -7.14
N THR A 44 13.19 9.08 -5.91
CA THR A 44 12.15 9.57 -5.01
C THR A 44 12.00 11.09 -5.15
N PHE A 45 10.75 11.54 -5.16
CA PHE A 45 10.37 12.94 -5.14
C PHE A 45 9.42 13.18 -3.97
N LEU A 46 9.70 14.24 -3.21
CA LEU A 46 8.86 14.74 -2.14
C LEU A 46 8.44 16.17 -2.48
N GLY A 47 7.16 16.49 -2.31
CA GLY A 47 6.60 17.81 -2.53
C GLY A 47 5.69 18.24 -1.39
N GLN A 48 5.75 19.50 -1.00
CA GLN A 48 4.81 20.11 -0.06
C GLN A 48 3.88 21.08 -0.79
N HIS A 49 2.60 21.04 -0.42
CA HIS A 49 1.50 21.80 -1.01
C HIS A 49 0.60 22.36 0.10
N SER A 50 -0.24 23.33 -0.24
CA SER A 50 -1.24 23.89 0.68
C SER A 50 -2.49 23.02 0.84
N SER A 51 -2.70 22.06 -0.06
CA SER A 51 -3.78 21.07 0.02
C SER A 51 -3.56 19.94 -0.99
N ALA A 52 -4.33 18.86 -0.89
CA ALA A 52 -4.36 17.76 -1.84
C ALA A 52 -4.78 18.23 -3.24
N GLU A 53 -5.76 19.14 -3.35
CA GLU A 53 -6.17 19.75 -4.62
C GLU A 53 -5.08 20.63 -5.21
N SER A 54 -4.31 21.32 -4.36
CA SER A 54 -3.17 22.12 -4.80
C SER A 54 -2.08 21.23 -5.41
N ALA A 55 -1.88 20.05 -4.84
CA ALA A 55 -1.00 19.02 -5.41
C ALA A 55 -1.57 18.48 -6.73
N LEU A 56 -2.85 18.09 -6.77
CA LEU A 56 -3.54 17.64 -7.98
C LEU A 56 -3.42 18.66 -9.10
N ASN A 57 -3.67 19.95 -8.83
CA ASN A 57 -3.56 21.00 -9.83
C ASN A 57 -2.12 21.14 -10.34
N ARG A 58 -1.11 21.01 -9.47
CA ARG A 58 0.29 21.11 -9.88
C ARG A 58 0.72 19.99 -10.81
N TYR A 59 0.40 18.74 -10.46
CA TYR A 59 0.80 17.56 -11.25
C TYR A 59 -0.14 17.31 -12.43
N GLY A 60 -1.44 17.55 -12.22
CA GLY A 60 -2.54 17.44 -13.17
C GLY A 60 -2.42 18.35 -14.39
N ARG A 61 -1.61 19.42 -14.28
CA ARG A 61 -1.30 20.32 -15.40
C ARG A 61 -0.60 19.65 -16.57
N ARG A 62 0.11 18.53 -16.34
CA ARG A 62 0.89 17.84 -17.38
C ARG A 62 0.32 16.48 -17.75
N ILE A 63 -0.35 15.84 -16.80
CA ILE A 63 -0.84 14.47 -16.92
C ILE A 63 -2.27 14.48 -16.36
N PRO A 64 -3.25 13.86 -17.01
CA PRO A 64 -4.61 13.79 -16.49
C PRO A 64 -4.63 12.92 -15.22
N LEU A 65 -4.81 13.55 -14.06
CA LEU A 65 -4.82 12.89 -12.75
C LEU A 65 -6.17 13.10 -12.04
N ALA A 66 -6.48 12.21 -11.10
CA ALA A 66 -7.59 12.31 -10.19
C ALA A 66 -7.12 12.15 -8.73
N LEU A 67 -7.81 12.81 -7.81
CA LEU A 67 -7.60 12.70 -6.36
C LEU A 67 -8.53 11.64 -5.78
N VAL A 68 -7.99 10.71 -5.00
CA VAL A 68 -8.72 9.64 -4.32
C VAL A 68 -8.30 9.61 -2.85
N TRP A 69 -9.25 9.77 -1.93
CA TRP A 69 -8.98 9.76 -0.48
C TRP A 69 -8.99 8.34 0.10
N GLU A 70 -9.94 7.54 -0.35
CA GLU A 70 -10.08 6.14 0.04
C GLU A 70 -9.64 5.28 -1.14
N TYR A 71 -8.34 5.02 -1.21
CA TYR A 71 -7.82 4.09 -2.21
C TYR A 71 -7.93 2.67 -1.64
N GLU A 72 -9.04 1.98 -1.97
CA GLU A 72 -9.14 0.55 -1.75
C GLU A 72 -8.19 -0.15 -2.73
N ASP A 73 -7.21 -0.89 -2.22
CA ASP A 73 -6.31 -1.66 -3.07
C ASP A 73 -7.16 -2.71 -3.81
N PRO A 74 -7.25 -2.67 -5.14
CA PRO A 74 -7.99 -3.67 -5.89
C PRO A 74 -7.47 -5.09 -5.65
N LEU A 75 -6.25 -5.27 -5.13
CA LEU A 75 -5.70 -6.58 -4.75
C LEU A 75 -6.26 -7.13 -3.43
N GLU A 76 -6.78 -6.29 -2.52
CA GLU A 76 -7.46 -6.77 -1.31
C GLU A 76 -8.85 -7.35 -1.63
N ALA A 77 -9.51 -6.86 -2.68
CA ALA A 77 -10.78 -7.40 -3.15
C ALA A 77 -10.68 -8.83 -3.72
N PHE A 78 -9.46 -9.25 -4.12
CA PHE A 78 -9.16 -10.62 -4.59
C PHE A 78 -8.51 -11.47 -3.50
N GLY A 79 -9.06 -11.47 -2.28
CA GLY A 79 -8.86 -12.52 -1.28
C GLY A 79 -7.40 -12.88 -1.01
N ALA A 80 -6.72 -12.09 -0.17
CA ALA A 80 -5.54 -12.58 0.52
C ALA A 80 -5.93 -13.82 1.35
N GLY A 81 -5.46 -14.99 0.92
CA GLY A 81 -5.36 -16.20 1.74
C GLY A 81 -6.68 -16.90 2.04
N GLN A 82 -7.15 -17.72 1.10
CA GLN A 82 -7.87 -18.94 1.46
C GLN A 82 -6.94 -19.76 2.34
N ASP A 83 -7.19 -19.76 3.65
CA ASP A 83 -6.56 -20.66 4.61
C ASP A 83 -6.67 -22.09 4.07
N VAL A 84 -5.53 -22.63 3.63
CA VAL A 84 -5.41 -24.03 3.29
C VAL A 84 -5.63 -24.80 4.58
N ASP A 85 -6.80 -25.40 4.65
CA ASP A 85 -7.26 -26.37 5.64
C ASP A 85 -6.22 -27.49 5.78
N GLY A 86 -5.20 -27.23 6.61
CA GLY A 86 -4.18 -28.16 7.01
C GLY A 86 -4.76 -29.08 8.07
N GLY A 87 -5.62 -30.00 7.61
CA GLY A 87 -6.20 -31.05 8.44
C GLY A 87 -5.11 -31.72 9.28
N ASP A 88 -5.39 -31.83 10.57
CA ASP A 88 -4.63 -32.58 11.56
C ASP A 88 -5.05 -34.06 11.48
N PRO A 89 -4.26 -34.98 10.91
CA PRO A 89 -4.50 -36.39 11.12
C PRO A 89 -3.86 -36.81 12.44
N ALA A 90 -4.74 -36.92 13.44
CA ALA A 90 -4.55 -37.66 14.67
C ALA A 90 -3.59 -38.86 14.57
N GLY A 91 -2.70 -38.97 15.57
CA GLY A 91 -2.36 -40.21 16.28
C GLY A 91 -1.73 -41.36 15.49
N ARG A 92 -0.43 -41.61 15.72
CA ARG A 92 0.13 -42.96 15.80
C ARG A 92 1.50 -42.99 16.49
N ASP A 93 1.48 -43.24 17.79
CA ASP A 93 2.07 -44.40 18.49
C ASP A 93 3.41 -44.99 18.00
N GLY A 94 4.35 -45.18 18.95
CA GLY A 94 5.50 -46.12 18.86
C GLY A 94 6.83 -45.48 19.22
N GLU A 95 7.15 -45.23 20.49
CA GLU A 95 7.81 -46.18 21.42
C GLU A 95 9.08 -46.89 20.89
N HIS A 96 10.22 -46.46 21.45
CA HIS A 96 11.46 -47.15 21.77
C HIS A 96 11.64 -48.63 21.32
N HIS A 97 12.75 -48.89 20.62
CA HIS A 97 13.69 -50.03 20.77
C HIS A 97 14.96 -49.65 19.96
N ASP A 98 16.11 -49.42 20.58
CA ASP A 98 17.14 -50.40 20.97
C ASP A 98 17.82 -51.09 19.77
N ALA A 99 19.11 -50.83 19.56
CA ALA A 99 20.18 -51.85 19.49
C ALA A 99 21.47 -51.37 18.81
N ALA A 100 22.58 -51.73 19.48
CA ALA A 100 23.89 -52.15 18.95
C ALA A 100 24.77 -51.09 18.26
N ASP A 101 25.95 -50.75 18.77
CA ASP A 101 27.16 -51.58 18.95
C ASP A 101 27.78 -52.09 17.62
N ARG A 102 29.11 -51.95 17.52
CA ARG A 102 30.09 -52.37 16.49
C ARG A 102 30.47 -51.35 15.39
N ARG A 103 31.53 -50.57 15.63
CA ARG A 103 32.92 -50.90 15.22
C ARG A 103 33.90 -49.79 15.57
#